data_AF-A0A947C1V2-F1
#
_entry.id   AF-A0A947C1V2-F1
#
_cell.length_a   1.000
_cell.length_b   1.000
_cell.length_c   1.000
_cell.angle_alpha   90.00
_cell.angle_beta   90.00
_cell.angle_gamma   90.00
#
_symmetry.space_group_name_H-M   'P 1'
#
loop_
_entity.id
_entity.type
_entity.pdbx_description
1 polymer ?
#
loop_
_entity_poly.entity_id
_entity_poly.type
_entity_poly.pdbx_seq_one_letter_code
_entity_poly.pdbx_strand_id
1 'polypeptide(L)'
;AAVLVSLVIHFLNIVAGHAIMHSLEPSVTFAQSAVVMPLIGASAFFPFTVGGAGVREAAFAALYGTVGVPEASAYAASLSFWAIQLLTAGVGGVINLLVPLSGRDRG
;
A
#
# COMPACT_ATOMS: atom_id res chain seq x y z
N ALA A 1 -2.60 6.23 -21.78
CA ALA A 1 -2.93 4.91 -21.18
C ALA A 1 -2.22 4.69 -19.85
N ALA A 2 -0.88 4.67 -19.80
CA ALA A 2 -0.13 4.40 -18.57
C ALA A 2 -0.49 5.32 -17.38
N VAL A 3 -0.53 6.64 -17.61
CA VAL A 3 -0.91 7.62 -16.57
C VAL A 3 -2.29 7.33 -15.96
N LEU A 4 -3.28 6.98 -16.81
CA LEU A 4 -4.62 6.66 -16.34
C LEU A 4 -4.61 5.42 -15.45
N VAL A 5 -3.90 4.38 -15.87
CA VAL A 5 -3.75 3.14 -15.08
C VAL A 5 -3.05 3.45 -13.76
N SER A 6 -2.00 4.26 -13.75
CA SER A 6 -1.33 4.69 -12.52
C SER A 6 -2.27 5.44 -11.59
N LEU A 7 -3.05 6.39 -12.10
CA LEU A 7 -4.04 7.13 -11.31
C LEU A 7 -5.07 6.20 -10.67
N VAL A 8 -5.57 5.21 -11.42
CA VAL A 8 -6.49 4.20 -10.89
C VAL A 8 -5.82 3.37 -9.79
N ILE A 9 -4.59 2.90 -9.99
CA ILE A 9 -3.86 2.12 -8.98
C ILE A 9 -3.65 2.93 -7.70
N HIS A 10 -3.19 4.18 -7.81
CA HIS A 10 -2.99 5.05 -6.65
C HIS A 10 -4.31 5.38 -5.95
N PHE A 11 -5.39 5.59 -6.71
CA PHE A 11 -6.71 5.80 -6.13
C PHE A 11 -7.21 4.56 -5.36
N LEU A 12 -7.04 3.36 -5.91
CA LEU A 12 -7.36 2.12 -5.21
C LEU A 12 -6.55 1.96 -3.91
N ASN A 13 -5.26 2.31 -3.95
CA ASN A 13 -4.41 2.29 -2.76
C ASN A 13 -4.89 3.30 -1.70
N ILE A 14 -5.33 4.50 -2.10
CA ILE A 14 -5.94 5.48 -1.19
C ILE A 14 -7.19 4.90 -0.53
N VAL A 15 -8.10 4.33 -1.32
CA VAL A 15 -9.36 3.76 -0.81
C VAL A 15 -9.10 2.59 0.13
N ALA A 16 -8.23 1.65 -0.25
CA ALA A 16 -7.88 0.51 0.59
C ALA A 16 -7.19 0.94 1.88
N GLY A 17 -6.20 1.84 1.80
CA GLY A 17 -5.52 2.37 2.97
C GLY A 17 -6.45 3.15 3.90
N HIS A 18 -7.36 3.94 3.33
CA HIS A 18 -8.38 4.65 4.11
C HIS A 18 -9.34 3.69 4.81
N ALA A 19 -9.86 2.67 4.11
CA ALA A 19 -10.77 1.71 4.71
C ALA A 19 -10.15 0.99 5.93
N ILE A 20 -8.87 0.63 5.82
CA ILE A 20 -8.11 0.04 6.93
C ILE A 20 -7.93 1.05 8.06
N MET A 21 -7.41 2.24 7.75
CA MET A 21 -7.12 3.24 8.77
C MET A 21 -8.40 3.69 9.51
N HIS A 22 -9.47 3.98 8.78
CA HIS A 22 -10.75 4.39 9.35
C HIS A 22 -11.41 3.27 10.18
N SER A 23 -11.10 2.00 9.91
CA SER A 23 -11.57 0.89 10.75
C SER A 23 -10.89 0.85 12.13
N LEU A 24 -9.65 1.36 12.22
CA LEU A 24 -8.87 1.43 13.46
C LEU A 24 -9.10 2.77 14.18
N GLU A 25 -9.15 3.86 13.42
CA GLU A 25 -9.29 5.23 13.89
C GLU A 25 -10.39 5.96 13.09
N PRO A 26 -11.66 5.88 13.53
CA PRO A 26 -12.80 6.48 12.80
C PRO A 26 -12.77 8.01 12.68
N SER A 27 -11.88 8.67 13.42
CA SER A 27 -11.65 10.12 13.32
C SER A 27 -10.90 10.52 12.04
N VAL A 28 -10.21 9.58 11.40
CA VAL A 28 -9.44 9.84 10.18
C VAL A 28 -10.36 9.99 8.98
N THR A 29 -10.37 11.16 8.39
CA THR A 29 -11.18 11.47 7.20
C THR A 29 -10.56 10.91 5.92
N PHE A 30 -11.38 10.70 4.89
CA PHE A 30 -10.89 10.30 3.57
C PHE A 30 -9.91 11.31 2.98
N ALA A 31 -10.13 12.61 3.19
CA ALA A 31 -9.25 13.66 2.70
C ALA A 31 -7.83 13.56 3.30
N GLN A 32 -7.72 13.24 4.60
CA GLN A 32 -6.42 13.02 5.24
C GLN A 32 -5.73 11.80 4.63
N SER A 33 -6.43 10.67 4.47
CA SER A 33 -5.87 9.49 3.81
C SER A 33 -5.47 9.75 2.35
N ALA A 34 -6.22 10.55 1.61
CA ALA A 34 -5.93 10.89 0.21
C ALA A 34 -4.62 11.70 0.05
N VAL A 35 -4.23 12.48 1.06
CA VAL A 35 -2.94 13.18 1.10
C VAL A 35 -1.82 12.27 1.60
N VAL A 36 -2.09 11.49 2.66
CA VAL A 36 -1.07 10.69 3.34
C VAL A 36 -0.66 9.45 2.54
N MET A 37 -1.62 8.72 1.95
CA MET A 37 -1.35 7.43 1.30
C MET A 37 -0.40 7.50 0.09
N PRO A 38 -0.46 8.52 -0.80
CA PRO A 38 0.54 8.66 -1.87
C PRO A 38 1.96 8.87 -1.35
N LEU A 39 2.12 9.64 -0.27
CA LEU A 39 3.42 9.90 0.36
C LEU A 39 3.98 8.64 1.03
N ILE A 40 3.12 7.88 1.71
CA ILE A 40 3.45 6.54 2.21
C ILE A 40 3.84 5.61 1.04
N GLY A 41 3.09 5.64 -0.07
CA GLY A 41 3.40 4.84 -1.24
C GLY A 41 4.80 5.12 -1.81
N ALA A 42 5.25 6.38 -1.73
CA ALA A 42 6.61 6.75 -2.14
C ALA A 42 7.69 6.08 -1.26
N SER A 43 7.38 5.76 -0.01
CA SER A 43 8.30 5.11 0.92
C SER A 43 8.64 3.67 0.51
N ALA A 44 7.82 3.04 -0.32
CA ALA A 44 8.09 1.70 -0.86
C ALA A 44 9.30 1.66 -1.81
N PHE A 45 9.68 2.82 -2.36
CA PHE A 45 10.80 2.94 -3.30
C PHE A 45 12.13 3.28 -2.63
N PHE A 46 12.17 3.29 -1.29
CA PHE A 46 13.39 3.61 -0.57
C PHE A 46 14.47 2.56 -0.84
N PRO A 47 15.69 2.95 -1.26
CA PRO A 47 16.74 2.01 -1.62
C PRO A 47 17.15 1.18 -0.41
N PHE A 48 17.69 -0.01 -0.67
CA PHE A 48 18.20 -0.95 0.35
C PHE A 48 17.14 -1.55 1.28
N THR A 49 15.84 -1.35 1.00
CA THR A 49 14.73 -1.97 1.73
C THR A 49 13.99 -2.96 0.84
N VAL A 50 13.49 -4.05 1.44
CA VAL A 50 12.63 -5.02 0.72
C VAL A 50 11.19 -4.49 0.76
N GLY A 51 10.75 -3.91 -0.35
CA GLY A 51 9.39 -3.36 -0.48
C GLY A 51 9.05 -2.27 0.53
N GLY A 52 10.04 -1.47 0.97
CA GLY A 52 9.84 -0.42 1.96
C GLY A 52 9.68 -0.88 3.40
N ALA A 53 9.97 -2.15 3.73
CA ALA A 53 9.83 -2.64 5.11
C ALA A 53 10.62 -1.77 6.12
N GLY A 54 9.99 -1.44 7.24
CA GLY A 54 10.50 -0.49 8.24
C GLY A 54 10.24 0.97 7.87
N VAL A 55 10.58 1.36 6.64
CA VAL A 55 10.36 2.75 6.16
C VAL A 55 8.89 3.06 5.96
N ARG A 56 8.09 2.10 5.47
CA ARG A 56 6.64 2.19 5.34
C ARG A 56 5.98 2.34 6.69
N GLU A 57 6.33 1.49 7.65
CA GLU A 57 5.83 1.56 9.02
C GLU A 57 6.11 2.93 9.65
N ALA A 58 7.35 3.42 9.50
CA ALA A 58 7.73 4.75 9.96
C ALA A 58 6.96 5.86 9.23
N ALA A 59 6.72 5.73 7.92
CA ALA A 59 5.94 6.70 7.15
C ALA A 59 4.47 6.73 7.59
N PHE A 60 3.86 5.57 7.87
CA PHE A 60 2.52 5.47 8.45
C PHE A 60 2.47 6.19 9.80
N ALA A 61 3.37 5.85 10.73
CA ALA A 61 3.42 6.46 12.06
C ALA A 61 3.64 7.97 11.99
N ALA A 62 4.61 8.43 11.19
CA ALA A 62 4.93 9.85 11.06
C ALA A 62 3.78 10.65 10.43
N LEU A 63 3.24 10.20 9.30
CA LEU A 63 2.25 10.97 8.55
C LEU A 63 0.87 10.93 9.20
N TYR A 64 0.39 9.77 9.65
CA TYR A 64 -0.89 9.70 10.38
C TYR A 64 -0.77 10.27 11.80
N GLY A 65 0.42 10.26 12.41
CA GLY A 65 0.67 10.96 13.66
C GLY A 65 0.39 12.47 13.57
N THR A 66 0.57 13.10 12.40
CA THR A 66 0.23 14.52 12.19
C THR A 66 -1.27 14.83 12.33
N VAL A 67 -2.12 13.82 12.24
CA VAL A 67 -3.58 13.93 12.40
C VAL A 67 -4.09 13.25 13.68
N GLY A 68 -3.18 12.98 14.63
CA GLY A 68 -3.53 12.49 15.96
C GLY A 68 -3.71 10.97 16.08
N VAL A 69 -3.33 10.20 15.06
CA VAL A 69 -3.40 8.73 15.11
C VAL A 69 -2.30 8.19 16.04
N PRO A 70 -2.63 7.30 17.01
CA PRO A 70 -1.64 6.61 17.81
C PRO A 70 -0.70 5.74 16.96
N GLU A 71 0.58 5.67 17.31
CA GLU A 71 1.56 4.87 16.56
C GLU A 71 1.15 3.40 16.43
N ALA A 72 0.58 2.80 17.47
CA ALA A 72 0.11 1.41 17.45
C ALA A 72 -0.93 1.17 16.34
N SER A 73 -1.90 2.07 16.20
CA SER A 73 -2.92 2.02 15.14
C SER A 73 -2.29 2.25 13.75
N ALA A 74 -1.32 3.16 13.65
CA ALA A 74 -0.59 3.41 12.41
C ALA A 74 0.23 2.19 11.94
N TYR A 75 0.93 1.51 12.85
CA TYR A 75 1.68 0.30 12.55
C TYR A 75 0.74 -0.86 12.17
N ALA A 76 -0.37 -1.03 12.89
CA ALA A 76 -1.39 -2.01 12.55
C ALA A 76 -1.93 -1.78 11.12
N ALA A 77 -2.25 -0.52 10.78
CA ALA A 77 -2.69 -0.17 9.43
C ALA A 77 -1.63 -0.48 8.36
N SER A 78 -0.35 -0.16 8.61
CA SER A 78 0.76 -0.47 7.70
C SER A 78 0.87 -1.96 7.41
N LEU A 79 0.83 -2.79 8.46
CA LEU A 79 0.95 -4.24 8.34
C LEU A 79 -0.28 -4.85 7.67
N SER A 80 -1.50 -4.41 8.01
CA SER A 80 -2.73 -4.85 7.35
C SER A 80 -2.74 -4.49 5.87
N PHE A 81 -2.33 -3.26 5.52
CA PHE A 81 -2.21 -2.83 4.13
C PHE A 81 -1.20 -3.69 3.37
N TRP A 82 -0.03 -3.93 3.95
CA TRP A 82 0.99 -4.78 3.33
C TRP A 82 0.54 -6.24 3.19
N ALA A 83 -0.19 -6.79 4.16
CA ALA A 83 -0.76 -8.13 4.07
C ALA A 83 -1.72 -8.26 2.88
N ILE A 84 -2.57 -7.26 2.62
CA ILE A 84 -3.46 -7.23 1.45
C ILE A 84 -2.64 -7.20 0.14
N GLN A 85 -1.56 -6.42 0.10
CA GLN A 85 -0.66 -6.39 -1.06
C GLN A 85 -0.02 -7.76 -1.31
N LEU A 86 0.42 -8.46 -0.25
CA LEU A 86 0.95 -9.82 -0.37
C LEU A 86 -0.10 -10.82 -0.84
N LEU A 87 -1.33 -10.75 -0.35
CA LEU A 87 -2.42 -11.63 -0.80
C LEU A 87 -2.69 -11.40 -2.29
N THR A 88 -2.74 -10.15 -2.73
CA THR A 88 -2.95 -9.79 -4.13
C THR A 88 -1.80 -10.27 -5.02
N ALA A 89 -0.55 -10.06 -4.57
CA ALA A 89 0.63 -10.57 -5.26
C ALA A 89 0.66 -12.11 -5.31
N GLY A 90 0.22 -12.76 -4.24
CA GLY A 90 0.09 -14.22 -4.15
C GLY A 90 -0.87 -14.77 -5.21
N VAL A 91 -2.01 -14.12 -5.45
CA VAL A 91 -2.92 -14.50 -6.54
C VAL A 91 -2.23 -14.44 -7.90
N GLY A 92 -1.50 -13.35 -8.18
CA GLY A 92 -0.70 -13.23 -9.41
C GLY A 92 0.37 -14.31 -9.54
N GLY A 93 1.04 -14.64 -8.42
CA GLY A 93 2.01 -15.73 -8.34
C GLY A 93 1.40 -17.10 -8.64
N VAL A 94 0.24 -17.42 -8.06
CA VAL A 94 -0.49 -18.66 -8.33
C VAL A 94 -0.92 -18.73 -9.79
N ILE A 95 -1.46 -17.65 -10.36
CA ILE A 95 -1.82 -17.61 -11.78
C ILE A 95 -0.60 -17.89 -12.64
N ASN A 96 0.56 -17.28 -12.34
CA ASN A 96 1.79 -17.52 -13.10
C ASN A 96 2.32 -18.96 -12.96
N LEU A 97 2.10 -19.63 -11.83
CA LEU A 97 2.46 -21.05 -11.67
C LEU A 97 1.58 -21.96 -12.55
N LEU A 98 0.30 -21.63 -12.71
CA LEU A 98 -0.66 -22.40 -13.52
C LEU A 98 -0.59 -22.06 -15.01
N VAL A 99 -0.33 -20.81 -15.32
CA VAL A 99 -0.22 -20.26 -16.67
C VAL A 99 1.08 -19.45 -16.71
N PRO A 100 2.22 -20.09 -17.03
CA PRO A 100 3.51 -19.41 -17.07
C PRO A 100 3.49 -18.23 -18.04
N LEU A 101 3.56 -17.02 -17.49
CA LEU A 101 3.71 -15.78 -18.26
C LEU A 101 5.19 -15.48 -18.55
N SER A 102 6.10 -16.19 -17.87
CA SER A 102 7.54 -16.15 -18.14
C SER A 102 7.87 -16.87 -19.44
N GLY A 103 7.92 -16.13 -20.55
CA GLY A 103 8.57 -16.56 -21.79
C GLY A 103 7.78 -17.55 -22.64
N ARG A 104 6.85 -17.04 -23.43
CA ARG A 104 6.61 -17.56 -24.79
C ARG A 104 7.30 -16.64 -25.79
N ASP A 105 8.61 -16.42 -25.61
CA ASP A 105 9.42 -16.06 -26.77
C ASP A 105 9.46 -17.31 -27.64
N ARG A 106 8.85 -17.12 -28.81
CA ARG A 106 8.85 -18.02 -29.94
C ARG A 106 10.30 -18.15 -30.44
N GLY A 107 10.61 -19.30 -31.02
CA GLY A 107 11.94 -19.67 -31.52
C GLY A 107 12.57 -18.71 -32.51
#